data_AF-A0A5B7C553-F1
#
_entry.id   AF-A0A5B7C553-F1
#
_cell.length_a   1.000
_cell.length_b   1.000
_cell.length_c   1.000
_cell.angle_alpha   90.00
_cell.angle_beta   90.00
_cell.angle_gamma   90.00
#
_symmetry.space_group_name_H-M   'P 1'
#
loop_
_entity.id
_entity.type
_entity.pdbx_description
1 polymer ?
#
loop_
_entity_poly.entity_id
_entity_poly.type
_entity_poly.pdbx_seq_one_letter_code
_entity_poly.pdbx_strand_id
1 'polypeptide(L)'
;SCAIAAATCLEEVGIGQVIHGWGIKLGYKESSHISVANSLISLYSQCGDIDAANIVFGEMVFKDVISWNAMIDGFASNGKILEAFDLFHEMQLSGSVQPDAVTVVTIIPFCAELMMSREGRAVHGFT
;
A
#
# COMPACT_ATOMS: atom_id res chain seq x y z
N SER A 1 -1.94 -12.65 -22.12
CA SER A 1 -1.19 -11.65 -21.33
C SER A 1 -1.50 -11.75 -19.84
N CYS A 2 -2.78 -11.71 -19.44
CA CYS A 2 -3.20 -11.70 -18.02
C CYS A 2 -2.81 -12.96 -17.22
N ALA A 3 -2.88 -14.15 -17.83
CA ALA A 3 -2.53 -15.41 -17.14
C ALA A 3 -1.02 -15.54 -16.84
N ILE A 4 -0.16 -14.96 -17.68
CA ILE A 4 1.30 -14.97 -17.47
C ILE A 4 1.65 -14.00 -16.34
N ALA A 5 1.06 -12.80 -16.35
CA ALA A 5 1.24 -11.82 -15.27
C ALA A 5 0.74 -12.35 -13.91
N ALA A 6 -0.39 -13.06 -13.89
CA ALA A 6 -0.89 -13.71 -12.69
C ALA A 6 0.04 -14.84 -12.19
N ALA A 7 0.59 -15.65 -13.10
CA ALA A 7 1.51 -16.73 -12.76
C ALA A 7 2.85 -16.21 -12.21
N THR A 8 3.41 -15.14 -12.81
CA THR A 8 4.60 -14.47 -12.28
C THR A 8 4.33 -13.88 -10.90
N CYS A 9 3.15 -13.29 -10.69
CA CYS A 9 2.80 -12.75 -9.38
C CYS A 9 2.65 -13.83 -8.31
N LEU A 10 2.03 -14.97 -8.64
CA LEU A 10 1.91 -16.10 -7.72
C LEU A 10 3.28 -16.68 -7.33
N GLU A 11 4.21 -16.74 -8.28
CA GLU A 11 5.58 -17.17 -8.04
C GLU A 11 6.34 -16.18 -7.13
N GLU A 12 6.24 -14.88 -7.41
CA GLU A 12 6.88 -13.84 -6.60
C GLU A 12 6.30 -13.81 -5.17
N VAL A 13 4.97 -13.93 -5.01
CA VAL A 13 4.29 -14.07 -3.70
C VAL A 13 4.82 -15.27 -2.93
N GLY A 14 4.96 -16.43 -3.59
CA GLY A 14 5.53 -17.63 -2.97
C GLY A 14 6.96 -17.40 -2.46
N ILE A 15 7.79 -16.71 -3.24
CA ILE A 15 9.16 -16.35 -2.85
C ILE A 15 9.14 -15.38 -1.67
N GLY A 16 8.27 -14.38 -1.69
CA GLY A 16 8.08 -13.41 -0.60
C GLY A 16 7.75 -14.11 0.73
N GLN A 17 6.81 -15.05 0.74
CA GLN A 17 6.42 -15.81 1.93
C GLN A 17 7.57 -16.65 2.48
N VAL A 18 8.37 -17.27 1.60
CA VAL A 18 9.54 -18.05 2.03
C VAL A 18 10.61 -17.16 2.66
N ILE A 19 10.91 -16.01 2.05
CA ILE A 19 11.87 -15.04 2.61
C ILE A 19 11.38 -14.49 3.94
N HIS A 20 10.09 -14.17 4.06
CA HIS A 20 9.45 -13.73 5.30
C HIS A 20 9.64 -14.76 6.42
N GLY A 21 9.28 -16.02 6.17
CA GLY A 21 9.41 -17.11 7.14
C GLY A 21 10.86 -17.38 7.54
N TRP A 22 11.80 -17.27 6.60
CA TRP A 22 13.24 -17.40 6.88
C TRP A 22 13.78 -16.23 7.71
N GLY A 23 13.39 -15.00 7.40
CA GLY A 23 13.81 -13.80 8.13
C GLY A 23 13.40 -13.82 9.60
N ILE A 24 12.16 -14.26 9.89
CA ILE A 24 11.67 -14.49 11.26
C ILE A 24 12.51 -15.55 11.97
N LYS A 25 12.77 -16.68 11.30
CA LYS A 25 13.49 -17.82 11.89
C LYS A 25 14.96 -17.53 12.20
N LEU A 26 15.57 -16.59 11.48
CA LEU A 26 16.99 -16.25 11.58
C LEU A 26 17.28 -15.06 12.53
N GLY A 27 16.25 -14.45 13.13
CA GLY A 27 16.43 -13.41 14.15
C GLY A 27 17.07 -12.12 13.62
N TYR A 28 16.67 -11.69 12.42
CA TYR A 28 17.19 -10.47 11.81
C TYR A 28 16.90 -9.22 12.66
N LYS A 29 17.74 -8.18 12.51
CA LYS A 29 17.58 -6.91 13.23
C LYS A 29 16.32 -6.19 12.77
N GLU A 30 15.70 -5.39 13.64
CA GLU A 30 14.45 -4.65 13.39
C GLU A 30 14.43 -3.92 12.03
N SER A 31 15.55 -3.33 11.59
CA SER A 31 15.65 -2.63 10.29
C SER A 31 15.59 -3.55 9.07
N SER A 32 16.11 -4.78 9.17
CA SER A 32 15.97 -5.80 8.13
C SER A 32 14.53 -6.29 8.02
N HIS A 33 13.79 -6.31 9.13
CA HIS A 33 12.37 -6.65 9.12
C HIS A 33 11.52 -5.59 8.39
N ILE A 34 11.84 -4.29 8.55
CA ILE A 34 11.13 -3.21 7.85
C ILE A 34 11.31 -3.33 6.33
N SER A 35 12.54 -3.51 5.85
CA SER A 35 12.79 -3.61 4.40
C SER A 35 12.12 -4.84 3.77
N VAL A 36 12.09 -5.97 4.48
CA VAL A 36 11.38 -7.17 4.02
C VAL A 36 9.87 -6.92 3.99
N ALA A 37 9.31 -6.32 5.04
CA ALA A 37 7.89 -5.99 5.10
C ALA A 37 7.47 -5.02 3.97
N ASN A 38 8.26 -3.98 3.70
CA ASN A 38 8.02 -3.04 2.59
C ASN A 38 8.01 -3.74 1.22
N SER A 39 8.89 -4.73 1.04
CA SER A 39 8.95 -5.54 -0.18
C SER A 39 7.71 -6.41 -0.31
N LEU A 40 7.24 -7.01 0.78
CA LEU A 40 6.02 -7.82 0.80
C LEU A 40 4.76 -6.98 0.53
N ILE A 41 4.65 -5.80 1.13
CA ILE A 41 3.55 -4.86 0.89
C ILE A 41 3.47 -4.52 -0.59
N SER A 42 4.61 -4.14 -1.19
CA SER A 42 4.70 -3.81 -2.62
C SER A 42 4.29 -5.00 -3.49
N LEU A 43 4.80 -6.19 -3.16
CA LEU A 43 4.54 -7.43 -3.89
C LEU A 43 3.06 -7.80 -3.89
N TYR A 44 2.46 -7.91 -2.70
CA TYR A 44 1.04 -8.25 -2.56
C TYR A 44 0.14 -7.23 -3.26
N SER A 45 0.47 -5.93 -3.14
CA SER A 45 -0.24 -4.85 -3.82
C SER A 45 -0.17 -4.98 -5.35
N GLN A 46 1.00 -5.28 -5.91
CA GLN A 46 1.19 -5.49 -7.36
C GLN A 46 0.45 -6.73 -7.86
N CYS A 47 0.23 -7.72 -7.00
CA CYS A 47 -0.55 -8.92 -7.31
C CYS A 47 -2.07 -8.75 -7.14
N GLY A 48 -2.51 -7.58 -6.69
CA GLY A 48 -3.92 -7.31 -6.42
C GLY A 48 -4.44 -7.90 -5.11
N ASP A 49 -3.57 -8.50 -4.29
CA ASP A 49 -3.92 -9.00 -2.96
C ASP A 49 -3.67 -7.91 -1.91
N ILE A 50 -4.45 -6.84 -2.02
CA ILE A 50 -4.29 -5.66 -1.16
C ILE A 50 -4.60 -5.97 0.32
N ASP A 51 -5.44 -6.96 0.58
CA ASP A 51 -5.77 -7.40 1.94
C ASP A 51 -4.55 -8.04 2.62
N ALA A 52 -3.80 -8.89 1.90
CA ALA A 52 -2.54 -9.44 2.41
C ALA A 52 -1.48 -8.36 2.66
N ALA A 53 -1.36 -7.38 1.75
CA ALA A 53 -0.47 -6.22 1.96
C ALA A 53 -0.84 -5.44 3.23
N ASN A 54 -2.13 -5.20 3.45
CA ASN A 54 -2.64 -4.49 4.62
C ASN A 54 -2.38 -5.25 5.94
N ILE A 55 -2.49 -6.59 5.92
CA ILE A 55 -2.14 -7.43 7.08
C ILE A 55 -0.65 -7.26 7.44
N VAL A 56 0.25 -7.36 6.45
CA VAL A 56 1.70 -7.18 6.68
C VAL A 56 1.97 -5.79 7.26
N PHE A 57 1.39 -4.75 6.67
CA PHE A 57 1.53 -3.38 7.19
C PHE A 57 1.00 -3.26 8.63
N GLY A 58 -0.15 -3.84 8.93
CA GLY A 58 -0.74 -3.85 10.28
C GLY A 58 0.15 -4.51 11.34
N GLU A 59 0.83 -5.60 10.99
CA GLU A 59 1.72 -6.35 11.90
C GLU A 59 3.07 -5.66 12.17
N MET A 60 3.46 -4.66 11.36
CA MET A 60 4.71 -3.92 11.56
C MET A 60 4.67 -3.07 12.84
N VAL A 61 5.56 -3.36 13.79
CA VAL A 61 5.76 -2.56 15.01
C VAL A 61 6.30 -1.17 14.69
N PHE A 62 7.25 -1.08 13.77
CA PHE A 62 7.84 0.17 13.31
C PHE A 62 7.60 0.33 11.81
N LYS A 63 7.14 1.51 11.42
CA LYS A 63 6.83 1.88 10.04
C LYS A 63 7.64 3.12 9.68
N ASP A 64 8.38 3.05 8.59
CA ASP A 64 9.10 4.19 8.01
C ASP A 64 8.29 4.81 6.86
N VAL A 65 8.77 5.92 6.31
CA VAL A 65 8.11 6.62 5.19
C VAL A 65 7.88 5.69 3.98
N ILE A 66 8.78 4.72 3.77
CA ILE A 66 8.67 3.74 2.69
C ILE A 66 7.50 2.78 2.96
N SER A 67 7.33 2.34 4.21
CA SER A 67 6.21 1.47 4.62
C SER A 67 4.87 2.13 4.32
N TRP A 68 4.72 3.40 4.71
CA TRP A 68 3.50 4.19 4.48
C TRP A 68 3.27 4.42 2.99
N ASN A 69 4.30 4.85 2.26
CA ASN A 69 4.19 5.10 0.82
C ASN A 69 3.83 3.84 0.04
N ALA A 70 4.43 2.69 0.37
CA ALA A 70 4.12 1.42 -0.26
C ALA A 70 2.65 1.02 -0.07
N MET A 71 2.09 1.22 1.13
CA MET A 71 0.70 0.85 1.39
C MET A 71 -0.30 1.87 0.80
N ILE A 72 0.01 3.16 0.84
CA ILE A 72 -0.80 4.21 0.18
C ILE A 72 -0.86 3.96 -1.34
N ASP A 73 0.28 3.70 -1.97
CA ASP A 73 0.36 3.35 -3.39
C ASP A 73 -0.36 2.02 -3.68
N GLY A 74 -0.24 1.04 -2.79
CA GLY A 74 -0.94 -0.22 -2.90
C GLY A 74 -2.45 -0.06 -2.93
N PHE A 75 -3.03 0.70 -1.98
CA PHE A 75 -4.47 0.99 -2.00
C PHE A 75 -4.88 1.75 -3.25
N ALA A 76 -4.11 2.78 -3.62
CA ALA A 76 -4.43 3.64 -4.73
C ALA A 76 -4.42 2.90 -6.08
N SER A 77 -3.39 2.09 -6.34
CA SER A 77 -3.25 1.25 -7.54
C SER A 77 -4.30 0.13 -7.63
N ASN A 78 -4.86 -0.28 -6.48
CA ASN A 78 -5.95 -1.27 -6.40
C ASN A 78 -7.36 -0.65 -6.37
N GLY A 79 -7.49 0.66 -6.65
CA GLY A 79 -8.78 1.36 -6.71
C GLY A 79 -9.44 1.61 -5.35
N LYS A 80 -8.71 1.39 -4.25
CA LYS A 80 -9.13 1.59 -2.85
C LYS A 80 -8.80 3.01 -2.39
N ILE A 81 -9.33 3.98 -3.14
CA ILE A 81 -8.91 5.38 -3.03
C ILE A 81 -9.20 5.95 -1.64
N LEU A 82 -10.37 5.67 -1.07
CA LEU A 82 -10.74 6.20 0.25
C LEU A 82 -9.80 5.69 1.33
N GLU A 83 -9.45 4.40 1.28
CA GLU A 83 -8.50 3.78 2.21
C GLU A 83 -7.10 4.38 2.07
N ALA A 84 -6.66 4.74 0.85
CA ALA A 84 -5.39 5.45 0.65
C ALA A 84 -5.40 6.85 1.31
N PHE A 85 -6.52 7.58 1.24
CA PHE A 85 -6.67 8.89 1.90
C PHE A 85 -6.73 8.77 3.43
N ASP A 86 -7.47 7.78 3.93
CA ASP A 86 -7.55 7.52 5.37
C ASP A 86 -6.16 7.22 5.94
N LEU A 87 -5.38 6.40 5.21
CA LEU A 87 -4.02 6.06 5.61
C LEU A 87 -3.05 7.25 5.54
N PHE A 88 -3.18 8.11 4.54
CA PHE A 88 -2.44 9.37 4.49
C PHE A 88 -2.76 10.29 5.67
N HIS A 89 -4.04 10.38 6.04
CA HIS A 89 -4.46 11.19 7.18
C HIS A 89 -3.95 10.59 8.50
N GLU A 90 -3.96 9.25 8.64
CA GLU A 90 -3.36 8.55 9.78
C GLU A 90 -1.86 8.85 9.89
N MET A 91 -1.13 8.81 8.77
CA MET A 91 0.29 9.16 8.71
C MET A 91 0.53 10.57 9.27
N GLN A 92 -0.26 11.55 8.83
CA GLN A 92 -0.18 12.94 9.31
C GLN A 92 -0.49 13.06 10.81
N LEU A 93 -1.53 12.39 11.30
CA LEU A 93 -1.95 12.44 12.69
C LEU A 93 -0.98 11.75 13.64
N SER A 94 -0.29 10.69 13.18
CA SER A 94 0.72 9.98 13.98
C SER A 94 1.88 10.89 14.40
N GLY A 95 2.21 11.87 13.56
CA GLY A 95 3.31 12.84 13.77
C GLY A 95 4.72 12.25 13.75
N SER A 96 4.87 10.92 13.87
CA SER A 96 6.16 10.22 13.92
C SER A 96 6.86 10.14 12.57
N VAL A 97 6.09 10.11 11.48
CA VAL A 97 6.59 10.07 10.09
C VAL A 97 5.81 11.09 9.29
N GLN A 98 6.51 11.95 8.56
CA GLN A 98 5.89 13.00 7.75
C GLN A 98 5.75 12.53 6.30
N PRO A 99 4.63 12.86 5.63
CA PRO A 99 4.49 12.65 4.20
C PRO A 99 5.63 13.31 3.42
N ASP A 100 6.11 12.64 2.38
CA ASP A 100 7.15 13.15 1.48
C ASP A 100 6.60 13.43 0.07
N ALA A 101 7.49 13.80 -0.85
CA ALA A 101 7.11 14.08 -2.23
C ALA A 101 6.46 12.87 -2.92
N VAL A 102 6.87 11.64 -2.58
CA VAL A 102 6.29 10.42 -3.12
C VAL A 102 4.86 10.27 -2.63
N THR A 103 4.61 10.46 -1.32
CA THR A 103 3.26 10.41 -0.75
C THR A 103 2.31 11.36 -1.47
N VAL A 104 2.75 12.60 -1.69
CA VAL A 104 1.93 13.65 -2.31
C VAL A 104 1.65 13.34 -3.78
N VAL A 105 2.66 12.89 -4.53
CA VAL A 105 2.49 12.52 -5.95
C VAL A 105 1.52 11.34 -6.12
N THR A 106 1.57 10.36 -5.21
CA THR A 106 0.63 9.22 -5.24
C THR A 106 -0.81 9.68 -5.03
N ILE A 107 -1.07 10.66 -4.15
CA ILE A 107 -2.44 11.05 -3.76
C ILE A 107 -3.08 12.07 -4.71
N ILE A 108 -2.29 12.97 -5.32
CA ILE A 108 -2.79 14.07 -6.16
C ILE A 108 -3.77 13.61 -7.27
N PRO A 109 -3.49 12.56 -8.05
CA PRO A 109 -4.40 12.11 -9.11
C PRO A 109 -5.79 11.76 -8.58
N PHE A 110 -5.83 11.14 -7.40
CA PHE A 110 -7.07 10.70 -6.77
C PHE A 110 -7.85 11.83 -6.10
N CYS A 111 -7.19 12.92 -5.69
CA CYS A 111 -7.88 14.15 -5.29
C CYS A 111 -8.76 14.69 -6.42
N ALA A 112 -8.23 14.68 -7.65
CA ALA A 112 -8.98 15.15 -8.82
C ALA A 112 -10.19 14.26 -9.09
N GLU A 113 -10.02 12.94 -9.03
CA GLU A 113 -11.13 11.97 -9.20
C GLU A 113 -12.22 12.09 -8.12
N LEU A 114 -11.82 12.29 -6.86
CA LEU A 114 -12.75 12.53 -5.75
C LEU A 114 -13.50 13.86 -5.91
N MET A 115 -12.84 14.93 -6.34
CA MET A 115 -13.50 16.21 -6.62
C MET A 115 -14.50 16.07 -7.77
N MET A 116 -14.10 15.42 -8.87
CA MET A 116 -14.99 15.17 -10.02
C MET A 116 -16.18 14.27 -9.65
N SER A 117 -15.99 13.25 -8.81
CA SER A 117 -17.10 12.40 -8.36
C SER A 117 -18.06 13.12 -7.41
N ARG A 118 -17.58 14.04 -6.57
CA ARG A 118 -18.44 14.90 -5.74
C ARG A 118 -19.28 15.85 -6.61
N GLU A 119 -18.67 16.48 -7.61
CA GLU A 119 -19.39 17.35 -8.56
C GLU A 119 -20.37 16.56 -9.43
N GLY A 120 -19.98 15.38 -9.93
CA GLY A 120 -20.84 14.50 -10.72
C GLY A 120 -22.07 14.02 -9.96
N ARG A 121 -21.94 13.72 -8.66
CA ARG A 121 -23.08 13.41 -7.78
C ARG A 121 -23.99 14.62 -7.56
N ALA A 122 -23.44 15.83 -7.45
CA ALA A 122 -24.25 17.04 -7.33
C ALA A 122 -25.11 17.26 -8.59
N VAL A 123 -24.58 16.99 -9.78
CA VAL A 123 -25.32 17.12 -11.04
C VAL A 123 -26.41 16.07 -11.20
N HIS A 124 -26.18 14.81 -10.76
CA HIS A 124 -27.22 13.77 -10.74
C HIS A 124 -28.36 14.05 -9.76
N GLY A 125 -28.18 14.92 -8.76
CA GLY A 125 -29.24 15.33 -7.85
C GLY A 125 -30.22 16.37 -8.43
N PHE A 126 -29.95 16.92 -9.63
CA PHE A 126 -30.77 17.94 -10.28
C PHE A 126 -31.60 17.41 -11.48
N THR A 127 -31.57 16.11 -11.75
CA THR A 127 -32.39 15.44 -12.77
C THR A 127 -33.38 14.49 -12.11
#